data_AF-A0A6J7GV55-F1
#
_entry.id   AF-A0A6J7GV55-F1
#
_cell.length_a   1.000
_cell.length_b   1.000
_cell.length_c   1.000
_cell.angle_alpha   90.00
_cell.angle_beta   90.00
_cell.angle_gamma   90.00
#
_symmetry.space_group_name_H-M   'P 1'
#
loop_
_entity.id
_entity.type
_entity.pdbx_description
1 polymer ?
#
loop_
_entity_poly.entity_id
_entity_poly.type
_entity_poly.pdbx_seq_one_letter_code
_entity_poly.pdbx_strand_id
1 'polypeptide(L)'
;MSGLNIVIAGGTQAGKTTLLNALLGSVASHERIVSCEEVFEMQLNHLDWVAMQTRDASLEGVGEIPLRRLIREALRMRPTRLVVGEVRQGEALDLLIAMNSGMPAMATLHANSAREAVTKLCTLPLLAGSNIPGDFVVPTVAGCVDVVVHIATDRGGVRRIGEIFALSGRIENGLIEMAELFIDSGQGLTRANGWPPHPERFKAAGMDLAQLLGVADGSAKGWAA
;
A
#
# COMPACT_ATOMS: atom_id res chain seq x y z
N MET A 1 2.81 -9.69 9.65
CA MET A 1 1.79 -8.79 9.07
C MET A 1 0.72 -9.63 8.36
N SER A 2 -0.59 -9.33 8.46
CA SER A 2 -1.71 -10.19 8.01
C SER A 2 -1.90 -10.33 6.49
N GLY A 3 -0.85 -10.19 5.68
CA GLY A 3 -0.96 -10.31 4.22
C GLY A 3 -1.83 -9.24 3.55
N LEU A 4 -2.00 -8.07 4.17
CA LEU A 4 -2.72 -6.94 3.60
C LEU A 4 -1.86 -6.17 2.58
N ASN A 5 -2.56 -5.56 1.63
CA ASN A 5 -2.05 -4.64 0.64
C ASN A 5 -2.11 -3.21 1.18
N ILE A 6 -0.95 -2.61 1.43
CA ILE A 6 -0.83 -1.34 2.15
C ILE A 6 -0.19 -0.28 1.25
N VAL A 7 -0.85 0.85 1.10
CA VAL A 7 -0.32 2.01 0.39
C VAL A 7 0.00 3.12 1.38
N ILE A 8 1.22 3.64 1.32
CA ILE A 8 1.68 4.74 2.15
C ILE A 8 1.72 6.01 1.29
N ALA A 9 0.85 6.94 1.60
CA ALA A 9 0.68 8.20 0.92
C ALA A 9 1.31 9.36 1.70
N GLY A 10 1.70 10.41 0.98
CA GLY A 10 2.18 11.65 1.59
C GLY A 10 2.95 12.52 0.60
N GLY A 11 3.18 13.77 0.99
CA GLY A 11 3.97 14.72 0.23
C GLY A 11 5.44 14.30 0.03
N THR A 12 6.17 15.09 -0.75
CA THR A 12 7.63 14.93 -0.91
C THR A 12 8.31 15.09 0.45
N GLN A 13 9.26 14.21 0.77
CA GLN A 13 9.95 14.19 2.06
C GLN A 13 9.03 14.05 3.29
N ALA A 14 7.81 13.54 3.15
CA ALA A 14 6.93 13.25 4.28
C ALA A 14 7.41 12.07 5.15
N GLY A 15 8.37 11.28 4.68
CA GLY A 15 8.87 10.08 5.38
C GLY A 15 8.15 8.78 5.00
N LYS A 16 7.55 8.72 3.79
CA LYS A 16 6.84 7.53 3.28
C LYS A 16 7.71 6.28 3.33
N THR A 17 8.90 6.33 2.74
CA THR A 17 9.84 5.20 2.72
C THR A 17 10.33 4.85 4.13
N THR A 18 10.47 5.83 5.03
CA THR A 18 10.80 5.58 6.44
C THR A 18 9.71 4.77 7.15
N LEU A 19 8.44 5.16 6.98
CA LEU A 19 7.31 4.40 7.54
C LEU A 19 7.20 3.01 6.90
N LEU A 20 7.40 2.92 5.57
CA LEU A 20 7.43 1.65 4.86
C LEU A 20 8.48 0.70 5.47
N ASN A 21 9.70 1.19 5.66
CA ASN A 21 10.80 0.42 6.23
C ASN A 21 10.48 -0.05 7.66
N ALA A 22 9.88 0.83 8.49
CA ALA A 22 9.46 0.49 9.84
C ALA A 22 8.37 -0.59 9.86
N LEU A 23 7.38 -0.49 8.97
CA LEU A 23 6.31 -1.48 8.83
C LEU A 23 6.84 -2.83 8.34
N LEU A 24 7.79 -2.82 7.40
CA LEU A 24 8.45 -4.03 6.92
C LEU A 24 9.29 -4.71 8.02
N GLY A 25 9.74 -3.99 9.04
CA GLY A 25 10.32 -4.58 10.24
C GLY A 25 9.37 -5.48 11.06
N SER A 26 8.05 -5.38 10.83
CA SER A 26 7.02 -6.23 11.46
C SER A 26 6.61 -7.45 10.61
N VAL A 27 7.24 -7.61 9.45
CA VAL A 27 7.03 -8.75 8.56
C VAL A 27 7.64 -10.00 9.20
N ALA A 28 6.98 -11.16 9.04
CA ALA A 28 7.47 -12.38 9.65
C ALA A 28 8.78 -12.82 9.00
N SER A 29 9.75 -13.29 9.78
CA SER A 29 11.12 -13.60 9.33
C SER A 29 11.23 -14.65 8.21
N HIS A 30 10.16 -15.42 7.96
CA HIS A 30 10.09 -16.43 6.91
C HIS A 30 9.48 -15.90 5.60
N GLU A 31 9.00 -14.65 5.56
CA GLU A 31 8.48 -14.04 4.32
C GLU A 31 9.64 -13.72 3.37
N ARG A 32 9.45 -14.01 2.08
CA ARG A 32 10.37 -13.60 1.03
C ARG A 32 9.95 -12.23 0.50
N ILE A 33 10.77 -11.21 0.75
CA ILE A 33 10.51 -9.83 0.34
C ILE A 33 11.26 -9.53 -0.94
N VAL A 34 10.58 -9.03 -1.96
CA VAL A 34 11.23 -8.49 -3.15
C VAL A 34 10.87 -7.02 -3.28
N SER A 35 11.87 -6.13 -3.23
CA SER A 35 11.68 -4.69 -3.44
C SER A 35 12.06 -4.25 -4.85
N CYS A 36 11.29 -3.32 -5.39
CA CYS A 36 11.53 -2.66 -6.67
C CYS A 36 11.62 -1.14 -6.42
N GLU A 37 12.76 -0.53 -6.70
CA GLU A 37 13.06 0.86 -6.35
C GLU A 37 13.68 1.63 -7.54
N GLU A 38 13.42 2.94 -7.64
CA GLU A 38 14.19 3.81 -8.55
C GLU A 38 15.61 4.04 -8.00
N VAL A 39 15.68 4.35 -6.71
CA VAL A 39 16.90 4.52 -5.92
C VAL A 39 16.77 3.67 -4.67
N PHE A 40 17.83 2.91 -4.32
CA PHE A 40 17.83 2.15 -3.08
C PHE A 40 17.70 3.08 -1.87
N GLU A 41 16.54 3.04 -1.22
CA GLU A 41 16.23 3.76 0.01
C GLU A 41 15.92 2.80 1.17
N MET A 42 15.40 1.62 0.85
CA MET A 42 15.06 0.62 1.87
C MET A 42 16.30 -0.02 2.49
N GLN A 43 16.22 -0.27 3.79
CA GLN A 43 17.27 -0.93 4.57
C GLN A 43 16.61 -1.93 5.51
N LEU A 44 16.31 -3.11 4.98
CA LEU A 44 15.64 -4.16 5.72
C LEU A 44 16.65 -5.10 6.37
N ASN A 45 16.54 -5.28 7.68
CA ASN A 45 17.21 -6.37 8.38
C ASN A 45 16.36 -7.65 8.28
N HIS A 46 16.20 -8.16 7.06
CA HIS A 46 15.38 -9.34 6.75
C HIS A 46 16.22 -10.41 6.05
N LEU A 47 16.06 -11.69 6.43
CA LEU A 47 16.91 -12.78 5.94
C LEU A 47 16.72 -13.06 4.45
N ASP A 48 15.47 -13.17 3.98
CA ASP A 48 15.15 -13.39 2.57
C ASP A 48 14.60 -12.10 1.93
N TRP A 49 15.49 -11.16 1.64
CA TRP A 49 15.19 -9.92 0.93
C TRP A 49 16.02 -9.78 -0.35
N VAL A 50 15.34 -9.57 -1.47
CA VAL A 50 15.95 -9.23 -2.76
C VAL A 50 15.60 -7.78 -3.08
N ALA A 51 16.61 -6.93 -3.22
CA ALA A 51 16.44 -5.55 -3.64
C ALA A 51 16.75 -5.40 -5.13
N MET A 52 15.82 -4.83 -5.89
CA MET A 52 15.99 -4.53 -7.31
C MET A 52 15.88 -3.03 -7.56
N GLN A 53 16.76 -2.52 -8.42
CA GLN A 53 16.80 -1.12 -8.81
C GLN A 53 16.55 -0.95 -10.31
N THR A 54 15.92 0.16 -10.69
CA THR A 54 15.79 0.54 -12.09
C THR A 54 17.16 0.84 -12.69
N ARG A 55 17.21 0.81 -14.03
CA ARG A 55 18.40 1.22 -14.76
C ARG A 55 17.97 2.11 -15.92
N ASP A 56 18.55 3.30 -16.00
CA ASP A 56 18.34 4.17 -17.14
C ASP A 56 18.96 3.56 -18.41
N ALA A 57 18.50 4.04 -19.57
CA ALA A 57 19.14 3.69 -20.83
C ALA A 57 20.60 4.15 -20.86
N SER A 58 21.47 3.40 -21.55
CA SER A 58 22.82 3.87 -21.87
C SER A 58 22.78 5.08 -22.80
N LEU A 59 23.94 5.70 -23.07
CA LEU A 59 24.05 6.82 -24.01
C LEU A 59 23.55 6.47 -25.42
N GLU A 60 23.63 5.19 -25.79
CA GLU A 60 23.12 4.63 -27.05
C GLU A 60 21.61 4.34 -27.02
N GLY A 61 20.93 4.67 -25.92
CA GLY A 61 19.48 4.48 -25.77
C GLY A 61 19.06 3.03 -25.51
N VAL A 62 19.98 2.16 -25.07
CA VAL A 62 19.72 0.72 -24.87
C VAL A 62 19.83 0.31 -23.41
N GLY A 63 19.18 -0.79 -23.05
CA GLY A 63 19.34 -1.40 -21.74
C GLY A 63 18.52 -0.77 -20.62
N GLU A 64 17.54 0.06 -20.92
CA GLU A 64 16.61 0.56 -19.89
C GLU A 64 15.90 -0.61 -19.17
N ILE A 65 15.80 -0.50 -17.84
CA ILE A 65 15.02 -1.37 -16.97
C ILE A 65 14.10 -0.47 -16.14
N PRO A 66 12.88 -0.20 -16.62
CA PRO A 66 11.94 0.64 -15.90
C PRO A 66 11.31 -0.13 -14.73
N LEU A 67 10.74 0.60 -13.77
CA LEU A 67 10.18 0.04 -12.53
C LEU A 67 9.12 -1.04 -12.80
N ARG A 68 8.25 -0.81 -13.79
CA ARG A 68 7.27 -1.80 -14.27
C ARG A 68 7.86 -3.13 -14.76
N ARG A 69 9.08 -3.12 -15.30
CA ARG A 69 9.79 -4.36 -15.65
C ARG A 69 10.21 -5.09 -14.39
N LEU A 70 10.76 -4.38 -13.40
CA LEU A 70 11.14 -4.96 -12.11
C LEU A 70 9.96 -5.63 -11.42
N ILE A 71 8.80 -4.98 -11.37
CA ILE A 71 7.58 -5.56 -10.76
C ILE A 71 7.22 -6.90 -11.42
N ARG A 72 7.21 -6.97 -12.76
CA ARG A 72 6.90 -8.21 -13.47
C ARG A 72 7.93 -9.31 -13.23
N GLU A 73 9.22 -8.96 -13.16
CA GLU A 73 10.28 -9.94 -12.85
C GLU A 73 10.24 -10.39 -11.38
N ALA A 74 9.87 -9.49 -10.45
CA ALA A 74 9.71 -9.81 -9.03
C ALA A 74 8.74 -10.97 -8.83
N LEU A 75 7.61 -10.97 -9.56
CA LEU A 75 6.60 -12.03 -9.45
C LEU A 75 7.13 -13.43 -9.83
N ARG A 76 8.18 -13.50 -10.66
CA ARG A 76 8.83 -14.78 -11.02
C ARG A 76 9.77 -15.30 -9.94
N MET A 77 10.14 -14.44 -8.99
CA MET A 77 11.02 -14.77 -7.87
C MET A 77 10.27 -15.39 -6.69
N ARG A 78 8.98 -15.71 -6.87
CA ARG A 78 8.08 -16.28 -5.84
C ARG A 78 8.09 -15.50 -4.52
N PRO A 79 7.97 -14.16 -4.54
CA PRO A 79 7.87 -13.38 -3.31
C PRO A 79 6.64 -13.82 -2.52
N THR A 80 6.70 -13.71 -1.20
CA THR A 80 5.49 -13.67 -0.36
C THR A 80 5.07 -12.23 -0.08
N ARG A 81 5.96 -11.26 -0.33
CA ARG A 81 5.67 -9.84 -0.26
C ARG A 81 6.40 -9.08 -1.37
N LEU A 82 5.63 -8.33 -2.15
CA LEU A 82 6.15 -7.36 -3.12
C LEU A 82 6.22 -5.98 -2.47
N VAL A 83 7.31 -5.25 -2.68
CA VAL A 83 7.43 -3.86 -2.24
C VAL A 83 7.81 -2.98 -3.41
N VAL A 84 7.07 -1.89 -3.61
CA VAL A 84 7.38 -0.88 -4.64
C VAL A 84 7.73 0.43 -3.96
N GLY A 85 8.95 0.91 -4.18
CA GLY A 85 9.50 2.09 -3.51
C GLY A 85 8.59 3.30 -3.62
N GLU A 86 8.28 3.75 -4.85
CA GLU A 86 7.30 4.81 -5.09
C GLU A 86 6.61 4.59 -6.44
N VAL A 87 5.28 4.70 -6.45
CA VAL A 87 4.45 4.62 -7.65
C VAL A 87 4.10 6.03 -8.12
N ARG A 88 4.39 6.32 -9.38
CA ARG A 88 4.31 7.63 -10.04
C ARG A 88 3.62 7.58 -11.40
N GLN A 89 3.69 6.47 -12.12
CA GLN A 89 3.22 6.35 -13.51
C GLN A 89 2.61 4.96 -13.79
N GLY A 90 2.86 4.41 -14.98
CA GLY A 90 2.20 3.20 -15.50
C GLY A 90 2.53 1.91 -14.76
N GLU A 91 3.58 1.88 -13.94
CA GLU A 91 3.87 0.77 -13.02
C GLU A 91 2.78 0.56 -11.96
N ALA A 92 1.91 1.56 -11.75
CA ALA A 92 0.69 1.40 -10.95
C ALA A 92 -0.17 0.23 -11.45
N LEU A 93 -0.28 0.05 -12.77
CA LEU A 93 -1.02 -1.08 -13.35
C LEU A 93 -0.39 -2.42 -12.95
N ASP A 94 0.93 -2.54 -13.10
CA ASP A 94 1.65 -3.78 -12.80
C ASP A 94 1.55 -4.12 -11.30
N LEU A 95 1.57 -3.11 -10.42
CA LEU A 95 1.31 -3.28 -8.99
C LEU A 95 -0.11 -3.76 -8.70
N LEU A 96 -1.13 -3.15 -9.32
CA LEU A 96 -2.53 -3.54 -9.11
C LEU A 96 -2.80 -4.97 -9.62
N ILE A 97 -2.21 -5.35 -10.75
CA ILE A 97 -2.29 -6.73 -11.26
C ILE A 97 -1.67 -7.71 -10.24
N ALA A 98 -0.51 -7.37 -9.66
CA ALA A 98 0.11 -8.18 -8.63
C ALA A 98 -0.82 -8.33 -7.40
N MET A 99 -1.31 -7.22 -6.85
CA MET A 99 -2.23 -7.22 -5.71
C MET A 99 -3.49 -8.04 -5.99
N ASN A 100 -4.11 -7.85 -7.16
CA ASN A 100 -5.32 -8.56 -7.56
C ASN A 100 -5.11 -10.06 -7.77
N SER A 101 -3.88 -10.50 -8.06
CA SER A 101 -3.52 -11.92 -8.10
C SER A 101 -3.34 -12.57 -6.72
N GLY A 102 -3.56 -11.80 -5.64
CA GLY A 102 -3.41 -12.26 -4.26
C GLY A 102 -2.00 -12.14 -3.71
N MET A 103 -1.10 -11.42 -4.38
CA MET A 103 0.24 -11.11 -3.87
C MET A 103 0.16 -10.01 -2.81
N PRO A 104 0.51 -10.26 -1.53
CA PRO A 104 0.63 -9.20 -0.54
C PRO A 104 1.68 -8.18 -0.99
N ALA A 105 1.29 -6.91 -1.01
CA ALA A 105 2.14 -5.85 -1.53
C ALA A 105 2.11 -4.59 -0.67
N MET A 106 3.21 -3.86 -0.69
CA MET A 106 3.29 -2.53 -0.10
C MET A 106 3.88 -1.55 -1.10
N ALA A 107 3.39 -0.32 -1.11
CA ALA A 107 3.93 0.72 -1.96
C ALA A 107 3.86 2.09 -1.33
N THR A 108 4.73 3.01 -1.76
CA THR A 108 4.51 4.43 -1.50
C THR A 108 3.95 5.15 -2.72
N LEU A 109 3.21 6.24 -2.48
CA LEU A 109 2.65 7.08 -3.52
C LEU A 109 2.58 8.53 -3.05
N HIS A 110 2.87 9.47 -3.95
CA HIS A 110 2.72 10.89 -3.62
C HIS A 110 1.25 11.31 -3.68
N ALA A 111 0.69 11.77 -2.56
CA ALA A 111 -0.65 12.33 -2.45
C ALA A 111 -0.77 13.20 -1.19
N ASN A 112 -1.73 14.13 -1.18
CA ASN A 112 -1.98 15.04 -0.06
C ASN A 112 -3.10 14.55 0.87
N SER A 113 -3.68 13.39 0.58
CA SER A 113 -4.63 12.67 1.45
C SER A 113 -4.70 11.19 1.04
N ALA A 114 -5.25 10.35 1.91
CA ALA A 114 -5.59 8.97 1.61
C ALA A 114 -6.61 8.88 0.46
N ARG A 115 -7.60 9.79 0.42
CA ARG A 115 -8.59 9.86 -0.67
C ARG A 115 -7.94 10.17 -2.01
N GLU A 116 -7.03 11.15 -2.04
CA GLU A 116 -6.28 11.48 -3.26
C GLU A 116 -5.40 10.30 -3.70
N ALA A 117 -4.80 9.57 -2.76
CA ALA A 117 -4.02 8.38 -3.08
C ALA A 117 -4.86 7.31 -3.79
N VAL A 118 -6.07 7.03 -3.31
CA VAL A 118 -7.01 6.11 -3.97
C VAL A 118 -7.40 6.61 -5.37
N THR A 119 -7.70 7.90 -5.53
CA THR A 119 -7.97 8.50 -6.85
C THR A 119 -6.78 8.36 -7.79
N LYS A 120 -5.56 8.54 -7.30
CA LYS A 120 -4.32 8.35 -8.09
C LYS A 120 -4.13 6.90 -8.49
N LEU A 121 -4.37 5.95 -7.60
CA LEU A 121 -4.33 4.52 -7.94
C LEU A 121 -5.36 4.15 -9.02
N CYS A 122 -6.47 4.88 -9.12
CA CYS A 122 -7.45 4.69 -10.19
C CYS A 122 -7.05 5.34 -11.53
N THR A 123 -6.17 6.34 -11.52
CA THR A 123 -5.83 7.13 -12.72
C THR A 123 -4.46 6.80 -13.29
N LEU A 124 -3.44 6.58 -12.44
CA LEU A 124 -2.08 6.25 -12.87
C LEU A 124 -1.99 5.02 -13.79
N PRO A 125 -2.75 3.93 -13.57
CA PRO A 125 -2.73 2.79 -14.48
C PRO A 125 -3.13 3.15 -15.92
N LEU A 126 -3.99 4.15 -16.11
CA LEU A 126 -4.44 4.60 -17.44
C LEU A 126 -3.29 5.21 -18.27
N LEU A 127 -2.20 5.63 -17.61
CA LEU A 127 -0.99 6.12 -18.28
C LEU A 127 -0.14 4.99 -18.88
N ALA A 128 -0.40 3.73 -18.52
CA ALA A 128 0.38 2.58 -19.01
C ALA A 128 0.03 2.17 -20.45
N GLY A 129 -1.06 2.67 -21.03
CA GLY A 129 -1.45 2.46 -22.43
C GLY A 129 -2.94 2.70 -22.70
N SER A 130 -3.30 2.93 -23.97
CA SER A 130 -4.66 3.29 -24.40
C SER A 130 -5.73 2.18 -24.27
N ASN A 131 -5.31 0.94 -23.95
CA ASN A 131 -6.19 -0.24 -23.95
C ASN A 131 -6.62 -0.67 -22.55
N ILE A 132 -6.42 0.17 -21.53
CA ILE A 132 -6.79 -0.13 -20.14
C ILE A 132 -8.13 0.52 -19.88
N PRO A 133 -9.22 -0.26 -19.80
CA PRO A 133 -10.53 0.32 -19.65
C PRO A 133 -10.73 0.73 -18.18
N GLY A 134 -11.25 1.94 -17.95
CA GLY A 134 -11.37 2.51 -16.60
C GLY A 134 -12.33 1.73 -15.69
N ASP A 135 -13.26 1.00 -16.30
CA ASP A 135 -14.17 0.05 -15.63
C ASP A 135 -13.45 -1.18 -15.05
N PHE A 136 -12.21 -1.47 -15.47
CA PHE A 136 -11.36 -2.46 -14.83
C PHE A 136 -10.65 -1.89 -13.59
N VAL A 137 -10.18 -0.63 -13.66
CA VAL A 137 -9.26 -0.10 -12.65
C VAL A 137 -9.96 0.15 -11.32
N VAL A 138 -11.13 0.81 -11.32
CA VAL A 138 -11.83 1.15 -10.07
C VAL A 138 -12.22 -0.11 -9.28
N PRO A 139 -12.85 -1.16 -9.87
CA PRO A 139 -13.07 -2.43 -9.19
C PRO A 139 -11.81 -3.12 -8.70
N THR A 140 -10.72 -3.04 -9.48
CA THR A 140 -9.44 -3.63 -9.07
C THR A 140 -8.90 -2.95 -7.82
N VAL A 141 -8.81 -1.61 -7.81
CA VAL A 141 -8.34 -0.85 -6.64
C VAL A 141 -9.22 -1.13 -5.43
N ALA A 142 -10.55 -1.12 -5.60
CA ALA A 142 -11.49 -1.40 -4.52
C ALA A 142 -11.27 -2.79 -3.92
N GLY A 143 -11.10 -3.81 -4.77
CA GLY A 143 -10.99 -5.20 -4.34
C GLY A 143 -9.61 -5.62 -3.85
N CYS A 144 -8.54 -4.91 -4.21
CA CYS A 144 -7.17 -5.35 -3.91
C CYS A 144 -6.38 -4.43 -2.99
N VAL A 145 -6.74 -3.16 -2.80
CA VAL A 145 -6.04 -2.28 -1.85
C VAL A 145 -6.78 -2.36 -0.52
N ASP A 146 -6.09 -2.73 0.56
CA ASP A 146 -6.74 -2.97 1.85
C ASP A 146 -6.69 -1.74 2.75
N VAL A 147 -5.52 -1.09 2.84
CA VAL A 147 -5.26 0.03 3.76
C VAL A 147 -4.45 1.11 3.07
N VAL A 148 -4.85 2.36 3.28
CA VAL A 148 -4.09 3.56 2.91
C VAL A 148 -3.71 4.32 4.16
N VAL A 149 -2.41 4.52 4.35
CA VAL A 149 -1.85 5.33 5.44
C VAL A 149 -1.35 6.64 4.85
N HIS A 150 -1.84 7.78 5.31
CA HIS A 150 -1.37 9.08 4.85
C HIS A 150 -0.53 9.78 5.92
N ILE A 151 0.67 10.24 5.51
CA ILE A 151 1.59 11.01 6.35
C ILE A 151 1.49 12.49 5.98
N ALA A 152 1.19 13.31 6.98
CA ALA A 152 1.19 14.76 6.87
C ALA A 152 2.43 15.35 7.57
N THR A 153 2.90 16.49 7.07
CA THR A 153 3.89 17.33 7.76
C THR A 153 3.15 18.56 8.29
N ASP A 154 3.17 18.78 9.60
CA ASP A 154 2.52 19.94 10.18
C ASP A 154 3.30 21.24 9.87
N ARG A 155 2.72 22.40 10.22
CA ARG A 155 3.36 23.71 10.00
C ARG A 155 4.70 23.88 10.74
N GLY A 156 4.94 23.08 11.77
CA GLY A 156 6.20 23.03 12.51
C GLY A 156 7.24 22.10 11.90
N GLY A 157 6.93 21.43 10.78
CA GLY A 157 7.83 20.47 10.13
C GLY A 157 7.79 19.07 10.74
N VAL A 158 6.90 18.81 11.69
CA VAL A 158 6.80 17.48 12.32
C VAL A 158 5.98 16.56 11.43
N ARG A 159 6.57 15.43 11.07
CA ARG A 159 5.91 14.36 10.30
C ARG A 159 5.04 13.52 11.22
N ARG A 160 3.77 13.30 10.84
CA ARG A 160 2.80 12.50 11.60
C ARG A 160 1.91 11.71 10.65
N ILE A 161 1.42 10.56 11.09
CA ILE A 161 0.32 9.90 10.40
C ILE A 161 -0.92 10.77 10.63
N GLY A 162 -1.48 11.31 9.55
CA GLY A 162 -2.67 12.17 9.62
C GLY A 162 -3.96 11.35 9.59
N GLU A 163 -3.96 10.27 8.81
CA GLU A 163 -5.14 9.42 8.66
C GLU A 163 -4.75 8.02 8.17
N ILE A 164 -5.55 7.03 8.59
CA ILE A 164 -5.48 5.64 8.14
C ILE A 164 -6.88 5.23 7.71
N PHE A 165 -7.02 4.82 6.46
CA PHE A 165 -8.29 4.35 5.89
C PHE A 165 -8.18 2.89 5.48
N ALA A 166 -9.27 2.15 5.68
CA ALA A 166 -9.52 0.86 5.07
C ALA A 166 -10.41 1.04 3.84
N LEU A 167 -10.19 0.25 2.79
CA LEU A 167 -11.12 0.17 1.67
C LEU A 167 -12.05 -1.02 1.87
N SER A 168 -13.35 -0.83 1.68
CA SER A 168 -14.35 -1.88 1.96
C SER A 168 -14.56 -2.87 0.81
N GLY A 169 -13.97 -2.60 -0.36
CA GLY A 169 -14.30 -3.28 -1.61
C GLY A 169 -15.57 -2.81 -2.30
N ARG A 170 -16.38 -1.98 -1.64
CA ARG A 170 -17.63 -1.46 -2.22
C ARG A 170 -17.38 -0.21 -3.06
N ILE A 171 -18.19 -0.08 -4.11
CA ILE A 171 -18.18 1.06 -5.01
C ILE A 171 -19.59 1.65 -5.03
N GLU A 172 -19.70 2.95 -4.80
CA GLU A 172 -20.94 3.70 -4.86
C GLU A 172 -20.77 4.91 -5.77
N ASN A 173 -21.61 5.03 -6.81
CA ASN A 173 -21.53 6.11 -7.79
C ASN A 173 -20.14 6.30 -8.42
N GLY A 174 -19.42 5.20 -8.64
CA GLY A 174 -18.04 5.21 -9.17
C GLY A 174 -16.95 5.60 -8.17
N LEU A 175 -17.30 5.81 -6.91
CA LEU A 175 -16.37 6.11 -5.82
C LEU A 175 -16.17 4.87 -4.94
N ILE A 176 -14.91 4.61 -4.58
CA ILE A 176 -14.56 3.53 -3.66
C ILE A 176 -14.91 3.97 -2.24
N GLU A 177 -15.68 3.16 -1.53
CA GLU A 177 -16.00 3.38 -0.13
C GLU A 177 -14.76 3.15 0.73
N MET A 178 -14.49 4.08 1.64
CA MET A 178 -13.37 4.00 2.57
C MET A 178 -13.87 4.22 3.99
N ALA A 179 -13.38 3.40 4.91
CA ALA A 179 -13.70 3.46 6.33
C ALA A 179 -12.50 4.02 7.11
N GLU A 180 -12.74 5.04 7.93
CA GLU A 180 -11.73 5.63 8.79
C GLU A 180 -11.32 4.64 9.88
N LEU A 181 -10.05 4.23 9.88
CA LEU A 181 -9.48 3.43 10.97
C LEU A 181 -8.98 4.36 12.08
N PHE A 182 -8.21 5.37 11.70
CA PHE A 182 -7.59 6.31 12.60
C PHE A 182 -7.46 7.70 11.97
N ILE A 183 -7.70 8.76 12.75
CA ILE A 183 -7.63 10.16 12.32
C ILE A 183 -6.85 10.98 13.36
N ASP A 184 -5.98 11.89 12.91
CA ASP A 184 -5.28 12.83 13.79
C ASP A 184 -6.25 13.91 14.28
N SER A 185 -6.45 13.98 15.61
CA SER A 185 -7.27 15.00 16.26
C SER A 185 -6.53 16.30 16.56
N GLY A 186 -5.25 16.39 16.16
CA GLY A 186 -4.33 17.47 16.52
C GLY A 186 -3.64 17.24 17.88
N GLN A 187 -4.15 16.32 18.69
CA GLN A 187 -3.51 15.83 19.93
C GLN A 187 -2.87 14.45 19.75
N GLY A 188 -2.93 13.90 18.54
CA GLY A 188 -2.46 12.56 18.23
C GLY A 188 -3.47 11.77 17.43
N LEU A 189 -3.04 10.59 17.01
CA LEU A 189 -3.85 9.69 16.21
C LEU A 189 -4.92 9.02 17.10
N THR A 190 -6.18 9.21 16.75
CA THR A 190 -7.35 8.69 17.46
C THR A 190 -8.07 7.61 16.66
N ARG A 191 -8.58 6.58 17.35
CA ARG A 191 -9.33 5.49 16.74
C ARG A 191 -10.70 5.99 16.27
N ALA A 192 -11.01 5.77 14.99
CA ALA A 192 -12.32 6.01 14.41
C ALA A 192 -13.22 4.75 14.52
N ASN A 193 -14.27 4.63 13.71
CA ASN A 193 -15.23 3.52 13.79
C ASN A 193 -15.06 2.44 12.71
N GLY A 194 -14.25 2.70 11.67
CA GLY A 194 -14.06 1.78 10.54
C GLY A 194 -13.26 0.54 10.92
N TRP A 195 -13.38 -0.54 10.14
CA TRP A 195 -12.64 -1.78 10.35
C TRP A 195 -11.85 -2.14 9.10
N PRO A 196 -10.65 -2.72 9.23
CA PRO A 196 -9.93 -3.20 8.06
C PRO A 196 -10.68 -4.38 7.43
N PRO A 197 -10.55 -4.55 6.09
CA PRO A 197 -11.10 -5.73 5.43
C PRO A 197 -10.37 -6.99 5.88
N HIS A 198 -10.91 -8.15 5.49
CA HIS A 198 -10.27 -9.45 5.70
C HIS A 198 -9.95 -9.82 7.17
N PRO A 199 -10.94 -9.80 8.09
CA PRO A 199 -10.72 -10.20 9.49
C PRO A 199 -10.16 -11.63 9.63
N GLU A 200 -10.47 -12.51 8.69
CA GLU A 200 -9.93 -13.86 8.61
C GLU A 200 -8.40 -13.90 8.51
N ARG A 201 -7.79 -12.92 7.84
CA ARG A 201 -6.32 -12.84 7.70
C ARG A 201 -5.65 -12.43 8.99
N PHE A 202 -6.28 -11.55 9.78
CA PHE A 202 -5.79 -11.21 11.13
C PHE A 202 -5.83 -12.44 12.04
N LYS A 203 -6.95 -13.16 12.03
CA LYS A 203 -7.10 -14.41 12.80
C LYS A 203 -6.08 -15.47 12.38
N ALA A 204 -5.87 -15.67 11.07
CA ALA A 204 -4.87 -16.61 10.55
C ALA A 204 -3.44 -16.25 10.98
N ALA A 205 -3.16 -14.95 11.17
CA ALA A 205 -1.91 -14.46 11.72
C ALA A 205 -1.84 -14.45 13.26
N GLY A 206 -2.85 -15.03 13.95
CA GLY A 206 -2.91 -15.09 15.41
C GLY A 206 -3.19 -13.74 16.08
N MET A 207 -3.75 -12.76 15.35
CA MET A 207 -4.06 -11.43 15.86
C MET A 207 -5.56 -11.31 16.16
N ASP A 208 -5.89 -10.85 17.37
CA ASP A 208 -7.23 -10.38 17.70
C ASP A 208 -7.39 -8.95 17.17
N LEU A 209 -8.25 -8.80 16.16
CA LEU A 209 -8.46 -7.52 15.50
C LEU A 209 -9.16 -6.49 16.41
N ALA A 210 -10.07 -6.93 17.28
CA ALA A 210 -10.75 -6.02 18.21
C ALA A 210 -9.76 -5.48 19.24
N GLN A 211 -8.93 -6.37 19.80
CA GLN A 211 -7.86 -5.99 20.71
C GLN A 211 -6.83 -5.06 20.05
N LEU A 212 -6.42 -5.37 18.81
CA LEU A 212 -5.47 -4.56 18.03
C LEU A 212 -5.99 -3.14 17.79
N LEU A 213 -7.29 -2.99 17.57
CA LEU A 213 -7.95 -1.71 17.36
C LEU A 213 -8.31 -1.00 18.68
N GLY A 214 -7.97 -1.55 19.84
CA GLY A 214 -8.26 -0.98 21.15
C GLY A 214 -9.76 -1.00 21.51
N VAL A 215 -10.51 -1.94 20.92
CA VAL A 215 -11.94 -2.10 21.12
C VAL A 215 -12.17 -3.17 22.21
N ALA A 216 -12.80 -2.80 23.33
CA ALA A 216 -13.09 -3.74 24.42
C ALA A 216 -14.07 -4.86 23.98
N ASP A 217 -13.93 -6.05 24.59
CA ASP A 217 -14.76 -7.25 24.38
C ASP A 217 -16.26 -6.98 24.63
N GLY A 218 -16.96 -6.40 23.65
CA GLY A 218 -18.38 -6.08 23.79
C GLY A 218 -19.03 -5.48 22.55
N SER A 219 -18.30 -4.71 21.74
CA SER A 219 -18.84 -4.08 20.52
C SER A 219 -18.61 -4.89 19.24
N ALA A 220 -17.86 -5.98 19.30
CA ALA A 220 -17.64 -6.89 18.16
C ALA A 220 -18.88 -7.73 17.77
N LYS A 221 -19.96 -7.69 18.57
CA LYS A 221 -21.16 -8.53 18.37
C LYS A 221 -22.04 -8.15 17.16
N GLY A 222 -21.74 -7.04 16.46
CA GLY A 222 -22.55 -6.56 15.33
C GLY A 222 -22.07 -6.96 13.93
N TRP A 223 -20.93 -7.65 13.80
CA TRP A 223 -20.25 -7.85 12.50
C TRP A 223 -20.57 -9.17 11.78
N ALA A 224 -21.19 -10.15 12.46
CA ALA A 224 -21.56 -11.41 11.81
C ALA A 224 -22.92 -11.30 11.12
N ALA A 225 -22.96 -10.73 9.90
CA ALA A 225 -24.02 -10.94 8.91
C ALA A 225 -23.49 -10.70 7.49
#